data_AF-A3ZWI3-F1
#
_entry.id   AF-A3ZWI3-F1
#
_cell.length_a   1.000
_cell.length_b   1.000
_cell.length_c   1.000
_cell.angle_alpha   90.00
_cell.angle_beta   90.00
_cell.angle_gamma   90.00
#
_symmetry.space_group_name_H-M   'P 1'
#
loop_
_entity.id
_entity.type
_entity.pdbx_description
1 polymer ?
#
loop_
_entity_poly.entity_id
_entity_poly.type
_entity_poly.pdbx_seq_one_letter_code
_entity_poly.pdbx_strand_id
1 'polypeptide(L)'
;MNGRQLQKLGVPEECVREAITAIQFAISSRTTDSKQVKAKIKEVLDAPEAFLDDDYFAKFAQAIIDDRNFVRAEPVAYETWGKSGIDQESHFQMRQACSVPVAVAGALMPDAHVGYGLPIGGVLACDNAVIPYAVGVDIACRMKLSVLDIAADAIDSQFNRFKEALEGGTRFGVGKEYQKPQAHAVMDADWSITRITREKKDRAWKQLGTSGSGNHFVEFGLLTLTERDEELNLDAGQYVALLSHSGSRGAGAAVCSTYSAIAQAALPKKYEDLGRLAWLDLESEAGQEYWAAMNLMGDYAAANHDVIHRQVSKLLGSQIIAGVENHHNFAWKETHGGKEVIVHRKGATPAAAGELGVIPGSMADPAFVVRGKGNAASLGSASHGAGRQMSRTKARDKFSWKAVKNDLEKKGVRVLSAGADEVPGAYKDIRQVMNEQADLVDIVARFDPRIVKMCDDGSKAED
;
A
#
# COMPACT_ATOMS: atom_id res chain seq x y z
N MET A 1 -6.69 -6.07 43.85
CA MET A 1 -7.62 -5.15 43.13
C MET A 1 -7.50 -5.43 41.64
N ASN A 2 -8.57 -5.24 40.86
CA ASN A 2 -8.51 -5.39 39.39
C ASN A 2 -8.32 -4.02 38.70
N GLY A 3 -7.99 -4.02 37.41
CA GLY A 3 -7.70 -2.79 36.65
C GLY A 3 -8.82 -1.75 36.71
N ARG A 4 -10.09 -2.19 36.58
CA ARG A 4 -11.26 -1.28 36.69
C ARG A 4 -11.36 -0.60 38.06
N GLN A 5 -10.97 -1.27 39.14
CA GLN A 5 -10.94 -0.66 40.47
C GLN A 5 -9.84 0.38 40.59
N LEU A 6 -8.69 0.17 39.95
CA LEU A 6 -7.57 1.12 39.95
C LEU A 6 -7.88 2.36 39.10
N GLN A 7 -8.49 2.18 37.92
CA GLN A 7 -8.96 3.30 37.11
C GLN A 7 -9.99 4.17 37.85
N LYS A 8 -10.90 3.55 38.63
CA LYS A 8 -11.84 4.29 39.49
C LYS A 8 -11.16 5.09 40.60
N LEU A 9 -9.93 4.76 40.97
CA LEU A 9 -9.11 5.54 41.91
C LEU A 9 -8.31 6.65 41.23
N GLY A 10 -8.42 6.80 39.90
CA GLY A 10 -7.68 7.79 39.13
C GLY A 10 -6.36 7.30 38.55
N VAL A 11 -6.08 5.99 38.60
CA VAL A 11 -4.90 5.42 37.93
C VAL A 11 -5.12 5.45 36.41
N PRO A 12 -4.26 6.13 35.62
CA PRO A 12 -4.34 6.10 34.17
C PRO A 12 -4.24 4.67 33.65
N GLU A 13 -4.93 4.36 32.54
CA GLU A 13 -5.00 3.01 31.99
C GLU A 13 -3.59 2.42 31.71
N GLU A 14 -2.69 3.23 31.17
CA GLU A 14 -1.29 2.87 30.88
C GLU A 14 -0.51 2.50 32.15
N CYS A 15 -0.86 3.08 33.29
CA CYS A 15 -0.18 2.85 34.57
C CYS A 15 -0.78 1.67 35.35
N VAL A 16 -1.89 1.08 34.90
CA VAL A 16 -2.61 0.01 35.62
C VAL A 16 -1.72 -1.23 35.80
N ARG A 17 -0.92 -1.60 34.80
CA ARG A 17 -0.03 -2.77 34.90
C ARG A 17 0.98 -2.59 36.03
N GLU A 18 1.69 -1.47 36.01
CA GLU A 18 2.69 -1.17 37.05
C GLU A 18 2.05 -1.03 38.43
N ALA A 19 0.84 -0.47 38.52
CA ALA A 19 0.06 -0.44 39.76
C ALA A 19 -0.27 -1.85 40.27
N ILE A 20 -0.73 -2.76 39.42
CA ILE A 20 -1.04 -4.15 39.81
C ILE A 20 0.23 -4.84 40.31
N THR A 21 1.34 -4.69 39.60
CA THR A 21 2.63 -5.28 39.96
C THR A 21 3.14 -4.74 41.30
N ALA A 22 3.10 -3.42 41.51
CA ALA A 22 3.48 -2.79 42.78
C ALA A 22 2.63 -3.32 43.94
N ILE A 23 1.30 -3.44 43.76
CA ILE A 23 0.39 -4.00 44.78
C ILE A 23 0.74 -5.45 45.11
N GLN A 24 1.01 -6.27 44.09
CA GLN A 24 1.34 -7.68 44.27
C GLN A 24 2.63 -7.85 45.10
N PHE A 25 3.65 -7.05 44.82
CA PHE A 25 4.91 -7.09 45.58
C PHE A 25 4.78 -6.50 46.99
N ALA A 26 4.04 -5.41 47.18
CA ALA A 26 3.83 -4.80 48.49
C ALA A 26 3.02 -5.71 49.44
N ILE A 27 2.05 -6.47 48.92
CA ILE A 27 1.26 -7.44 49.70
C ILE A 27 2.10 -8.69 50.02
N SER A 28 2.84 -9.23 49.04
CA SER A 28 3.61 -10.47 49.24
C SER A 28 4.77 -10.28 50.24
N SER A 29 5.33 -9.08 50.30
CA SER A 29 6.36 -8.69 51.29
C SER A 29 5.80 -8.37 52.70
N ARG A 30 4.47 -8.40 52.90
CA ARG A 30 3.76 -7.98 54.13
C ARG A 30 4.01 -6.51 54.53
N THR A 31 4.54 -5.69 53.63
CA THR A 31 4.82 -4.27 53.86
C THR A 31 3.53 -3.43 53.83
N THR A 32 2.47 -3.92 53.19
CA THR A 32 1.16 -3.25 53.15
C THR A 32 0.03 -4.29 53.20
N ASP A 33 -0.98 -4.07 54.05
CA ASP A 33 -2.19 -4.91 54.06
C ASP A 33 -3.18 -4.46 52.99
N SER A 34 -3.97 -5.40 52.48
CA SER A 34 -5.12 -5.26 51.60
C SER A 34 -6.04 -4.07 51.95
N LYS A 35 -6.17 -3.71 53.23
CA LYS A 35 -6.95 -2.55 53.71
C LYS A 35 -6.30 -1.20 53.41
N GLN A 36 -4.97 -1.12 53.36
CA GLN A 36 -4.20 0.11 53.17
C GLN A 36 -3.75 0.34 51.73
N VAL A 37 -3.78 -0.68 50.87
CA VAL A 37 -3.38 -0.59 49.45
C VAL A 37 -4.06 0.57 48.71
N LYS A 38 -5.36 0.82 48.96
CA LYS A 38 -6.07 1.93 48.31
C LYS A 38 -5.52 3.30 48.71
N ALA A 39 -5.17 3.47 49.98
CA ALA A 39 -4.58 4.71 50.47
C ALA A 39 -3.19 4.90 49.86
N LYS A 40 -2.39 3.83 49.81
CA LYS A 40 -1.05 3.88 49.22
C LYS A 40 -1.05 4.23 47.73
N ILE A 41 -1.96 3.64 46.95
CA ILE A 41 -2.15 4.03 45.54
C ILE A 41 -2.50 5.50 45.41
N LYS A 42 -3.36 6.01 46.29
CA LYS A 42 -3.70 7.44 46.29
C LYS A 42 -2.51 8.33 46.67
N GLU A 43 -1.68 7.93 47.63
CA GLU A 43 -0.45 8.66 47.98
C GLU A 43 0.50 8.76 46.77
N VAL A 44 0.70 7.65 46.05
CA VAL A 44 1.54 7.63 44.84
C VAL A 44 0.92 8.48 43.73
N LEU A 45 -0.41 8.47 43.57
CA LEU A 45 -1.08 9.35 42.63
C LEU A 45 -0.92 10.82 43.04
N ASP A 46 -1.07 11.17 44.31
CA ASP A 46 -1.03 12.55 44.77
C ASP A 46 0.40 13.14 44.69
N ALA A 47 1.43 12.35 45.01
CA ALA A 47 2.83 12.78 45.05
C ALA A 47 3.80 11.69 44.56
N PRO A 48 3.81 11.34 43.26
CA PRO A 48 4.61 10.22 42.74
C PRO A 48 6.11 10.44 42.91
N GLU A 49 6.60 11.68 42.91
CA GLU A 49 8.02 12.00 43.07
C GLU A 49 8.58 11.53 44.42
N ALA A 50 7.74 11.45 45.46
CA ALA A 50 8.12 10.96 46.78
C ALA A 50 8.33 9.43 46.83
N PHE A 51 7.98 8.71 45.76
CA PHE A 51 8.00 7.26 45.68
C PHE A 51 9.03 6.71 44.69
N LEU A 52 9.84 7.56 44.06
CA LEU A 52 10.84 7.13 43.06
C LEU A 52 11.91 6.17 43.62
N ASP A 53 12.20 6.27 44.92
CA ASP A 53 13.13 5.38 45.63
C ASP A 53 12.40 4.29 46.44
N ASP A 54 11.07 4.15 46.30
CA ASP A 54 10.30 3.14 47.03
C ASP A 54 10.52 1.74 46.43
N ASP A 55 10.86 0.77 47.29
CA ASP A 55 11.17 -0.62 46.92
C ASP A 55 10.10 -1.31 46.06
N TYR A 56 8.85 -0.86 46.13
CA TYR A 56 7.71 -1.49 45.48
C TYR A 56 6.98 -0.57 44.50
N PHE A 57 6.86 0.71 44.86
CA PHE A 57 6.05 1.68 44.12
C PHE A 57 6.86 2.53 43.15
N ALA A 58 8.20 2.49 43.14
CA ALA A 58 9.04 3.29 42.24
C ALA A 58 8.63 3.21 40.77
N LYS A 59 8.39 2.01 40.24
CA LYS A 59 7.97 1.84 38.83
C LYS A 59 6.58 2.42 38.55
N PHE A 60 5.65 2.27 39.49
CA PHE A 60 4.32 2.83 39.36
C PHE A 60 4.36 4.37 39.45
N ALA A 61 5.14 4.91 40.39
CA ALA A 61 5.39 6.34 40.53
C ALA A 61 6.01 6.95 39.28
N GLN A 62 7.06 6.31 38.73
CA GLN A 62 7.68 6.73 37.47
C GLN A 62 6.66 6.71 36.32
N ALA A 63 5.84 5.66 36.21
CA ALA A 63 4.81 5.59 35.18
C ALA A 63 3.76 6.71 35.28
N ILE A 64 3.40 7.14 36.50
CA ILE A 64 2.51 8.29 36.70
C ILE A 64 3.19 9.60 36.32
N ILE A 65 4.46 9.78 36.66
CA ILE A 65 5.26 10.97 36.27
C ILE A 65 5.36 11.04 34.74
N ASP A 66 5.66 9.93 34.09
CA ASP A 66 5.77 9.84 32.63
C ASP A 66 4.43 10.16 31.94
N ASP A 67 3.31 9.68 32.49
CA ASP A 67 1.96 9.99 31.99
C ASP A 67 1.62 11.48 32.16
N ARG A 68 1.93 12.07 33.32
CA ARG A 68 1.71 13.50 33.60
C ARG A 68 2.54 14.42 32.71
N ASN A 69 3.77 14.02 32.43
CA ASN A 69 4.71 14.78 31.61
C ASN A 69 4.60 14.44 30.12
N PHE A 70 3.65 13.57 29.75
CA PHE A 70 3.50 13.15 28.37
C PHE A 70 3.12 14.33 27.48
N VAL A 71 4.01 14.65 26.54
CA VAL A 71 3.77 15.58 25.45
C VAL A 71 3.98 14.79 24.15
N ARG A 72 3.04 14.91 23.21
CA ARG A 72 3.21 14.30 21.89
C ARG A 72 4.40 14.96 21.19
N ALA A 73 5.19 14.14 20.49
CA ALA A 73 6.23 14.67 19.61
C ALA A 73 5.63 15.60 18.57
N GLU A 74 6.35 16.67 18.22
CA GLU A 74 5.98 17.54 17.12
C GLU A 74 5.92 16.72 15.82
N PRO A 75 4.86 16.88 15.00
CA PRO A 75 4.75 16.17 13.74
C PRO A 75 5.92 16.48 12.82
N VAL A 76 6.38 15.48 12.06
CA VAL A 76 7.39 15.70 11.04
C VAL A 76 6.84 16.53 9.88
N ALA A 77 7.70 17.32 9.24
CA ALA A 77 7.32 18.05 8.04
C ALA A 77 7.16 17.09 6.85
N TYR A 78 6.32 17.47 5.89
CA TYR A 78 6.21 16.79 4.61
C TYR A 78 6.08 17.79 3.47
N GLU A 79 6.68 17.46 2.32
CA GLU A 79 6.52 18.21 1.09
C GLU A 79 5.34 17.70 0.27
N THR A 80 4.77 18.57 -0.57
CA THR A 80 3.60 18.24 -1.39
C THR A 80 3.78 18.69 -2.83
N TRP A 81 3.55 17.76 -3.75
CA TRP A 81 3.42 17.98 -5.18
C TRP A 81 1.92 18.04 -5.54
N GLY A 82 1.52 18.88 -6.50
CA GLY A 82 0.11 19.01 -6.90
C GLY A 82 -0.82 19.71 -5.89
N LYS A 83 -0.30 20.70 -5.14
CA LYS A 83 -0.99 21.40 -4.03
C LYS A 83 -2.43 21.84 -4.30
N SER A 84 -2.78 22.22 -5.53
CA SER A 84 -4.15 22.65 -5.89
C SER A 84 -5.13 21.51 -6.20
N GLY A 85 -4.62 20.30 -6.48
CA GLY A 85 -5.41 19.15 -6.91
C GLY A 85 -5.67 18.10 -5.82
N ILE A 86 -5.24 18.35 -4.58
CA ILE A 86 -5.37 17.43 -3.44
C ILE A 86 -6.43 17.96 -2.47
N ASP A 87 -7.33 17.08 -2.04
CA ASP A 87 -8.40 17.45 -1.12
C ASP A 87 -7.91 17.62 0.33
N GLN A 88 -8.68 18.37 1.13
CA GLN A 88 -8.30 18.68 2.52
C GLN A 88 -8.27 17.46 3.43
N GLU A 89 -9.05 16.42 3.13
CA GLU A 89 -9.08 15.19 3.92
C GLU A 89 -7.80 14.38 3.68
N SER A 90 -7.28 14.33 2.44
CA SER A 90 -5.98 13.75 2.14
C SER A 90 -4.84 14.45 2.89
N HIS A 91 -4.86 15.80 2.93
CA HIS A 91 -3.92 16.57 3.74
C HIS A 91 -4.07 16.32 5.24
N PHE A 92 -5.30 16.10 5.73
CA PHE A 92 -5.55 15.74 7.11
C PHE A 92 -4.96 14.36 7.45
N GLN A 93 -5.19 13.35 6.59
CA GLN A 93 -4.59 12.03 6.74
C GLN A 93 -3.06 12.08 6.74
N MET A 94 -2.46 12.89 5.88
CA MET A 94 -1.01 13.06 5.83
C MET A 94 -0.46 13.72 7.11
N ARG A 95 -1.14 14.75 7.65
CA ARG A 95 -0.76 15.36 8.93
C ARG A 95 -0.86 14.38 10.10
N GLN A 96 -1.89 13.54 10.12
CA GLN A 96 -2.03 12.48 11.13
C GLN A 96 -0.89 11.45 11.01
N ALA A 97 -0.56 11.01 9.79
CA ALA A 97 0.56 10.12 9.54
C ALA A 97 1.90 10.70 10.02
N CYS A 98 2.14 11.99 9.77
CA CYS A 98 3.35 12.68 10.23
C CYS A 98 3.38 12.92 11.74
N SER A 99 2.25 12.78 12.45
CA SER A 99 2.18 12.88 13.91
C SER A 99 2.40 11.55 14.63
N VAL A 100 2.58 10.46 13.88
CA VAL A 100 2.93 9.16 14.46
C VAL A 100 4.31 9.27 15.13
N PRO A 101 4.49 8.82 16.38
CA PRO A 101 5.74 9.03 17.13
C PRO A 101 7.01 8.49 16.46
N VAL A 102 6.87 7.42 15.67
CA VAL A 102 7.98 6.80 14.92
C VAL A 102 8.18 7.40 13.53
N ALA A 103 7.38 8.37 13.10
CA ALA A 103 7.56 9.02 11.81
C ALA A 103 8.81 9.91 11.81
N VAL A 104 9.57 9.88 10.71
CA VAL A 104 10.81 10.66 10.57
C VAL A 104 10.80 11.61 9.36
N ALA A 105 10.02 11.30 8.32
CA ALA A 105 9.82 12.16 7.17
C ALA A 105 8.54 11.75 6.41
N GLY A 106 7.98 12.67 5.62
CA GLY A 106 6.86 12.36 4.75
C GLY A 106 6.90 13.13 3.43
N ALA A 107 6.17 12.61 2.44
CA ALA A 107 5.91 13.29 1.17
C ALA A 107 4.50 12.95 0.65
N LEU A 108 3.90 13.88 -0.10
CA LEU A 108 2.57 13.72 -0.67
C LEU A 108 2.59 13.98 -2.18
N MET A 109 2.22 12.97 -2.96
CA MET A 109 2.28 12.94 -4.41
C MET A 109 1.06 13.63 -5.07
N PRO A 110 1.15 14.09 -6.32
CA PRO A 110 0.09 14.90 -6.96
C PRO A 110 -1.22 14.12 -7.22
N ASP A 111 -1.15 12.79 -7.29
CA ASP A 111 -2.28 11.89 -7.40
C ASP A 111 -2.99 11.61 -6.06
N ALA A 112 -2.56 12.25 -4.98
CA ALA A 112 -3.04 11.94 -3.65
C ALA A 112 -4.55 12.13 -3.49
N HIS A 113 -5.16 11.17 -2.79
CA HIS A 113 -6.59 11.16 -2.47
C HIS A 113 -6.84 10.29 -1.22
N VAL A 114 -8.04 10.45 -0.66
CA VAL A 114 -8.43 9.83 0.62
C VAL A 114 -8.25 8.32 0.57
N GLY A 115 -7.47 7.81 1.53
CA GLY A 115 -7.22 6.38 1.74
C GLY A 115 -7.65 5.91 3.13
N TYR A 116 -6.96 4.87 3.62
CA TYR A 116 -7.16 4.31 4.95
C TYR A 116 -5.86 4.42 5.76
N GLY A 117 -5.83 5.27 6.79
CA GLY A 117 -4.58 5.58 7.50
C GLY A 117 -3.76 6.60 6.70
N LEU A 118 -2.69 6.15 6.05
CA LEU A 118 -1.95 6.96 5.07
C LEU A 118 -2.86 7.24 3.84
N PRO A 119 -2.89 8.47 3.30
CA PRO A 119 -3.61 8.73 2.05
C PRO A 119 -2.95 7.94 0.91
N ILE A 120 -3.74 7.62 -0.12
CA ILE A 120 -3.17 7.13 -1.38
C ILE A 120 -2.40 8.31 -1.99
N GLY A 121 -1.23 8.07 -2.58
CA GLY A 121 -0.25 9.12 -2.92
C GLY A 121 0.64 9.54 -1.75
N GLY A 122 0.52 8.91 -0.58
CA GLY A 122 1.32 9.21 0.60
C GLY A 122 2.60 8.38 0.66
N VAL A 123 3.68 9.02 1.12
CA VAL A 123 4.95 8.38 1.48
C VAL A 123 5.31 8.75 2.91
N LEU A 124 5.60 7.76 3.75
CA LEU A 124 5.94 7.96 5.16
C LEU A 124 7.16 7.11 5.54
N ALA A 125 8.24 7.78 5.94
CA ALA A 125 9.39 7.11 6.54
C ALA A 125 9.19 7.01 8.06
N CYS A 126 9.45 5.82 8.62
CA CYS A 126 9.41 5.56 10.05
C CYS A 126 10.76 5.02 10.56
N ASP A 127 11.08 5.30 11.81
CA ASP A 127 12.22 4.71 12.52
C ASP A 127 11.88 3.29 13.00
N ASN A 128 12.58 2.30 12.46
CA ASN A 128 12.47 0.86 12.74
C ASN A 128 11.06 0.30 13.00
N ALA A 129 10.05 0.86 12.34
CA ALA A 129 8.66 0.49 12.58
C ALA A 129 7.88 0.43 11.27
N VAL A 130 6.90 -0.47 11.23
CA VAL A 130 6.06 -0.71 10.06
C VAL A 130 4.58 -0.52 10.41
N ILE A 131 3.85 0.18 9.55
CA ILE A 131 2.42 0.49 9.70
C ILE A 131 1.67 -0.27 8.61
N PRO A 132 0.98 -1.38 8.94
CA PRO A 132 0.35 -2.23 7.92
C PRO A 132 -0.62 -1.50 6.99
N TYR A 133 -1.41 -0.56 7.53
CA TYR A 133 -2.33 0.23 6.69
C TYR A 133 -1.66 1.34 5.87
N ALA A 134 -0.44 1.74 6.23
CA ALA A 134 0.39 2.62 5.42
C ALA A 134 1.10 1.88 4.27
N VAL A 135 1.18 0.55 4.32
CA VAL A 135 1.52 -0.28 3.16
C VAL A 135 0.33 -0.39 2.21
N GLY A 136 -0.87 -0.62 2.76
CA GLY A 136 -2.11 -0.76 1.99
C GLY A 136 -2.73 -2.16 2.13
N VAL A 137 -4.05 -2.23 1.87
CA VAL A 137 -4.81 -3.49 2.00
C VAL A 137 -4.40 -4.50 0.94
N ASP A 138 -4.28 -4.06 -0.31
CA ASP A 138 -3.67 -4.84 -1.38
C ASP A 138 -2.15 -4.68 -1.33
N ILE A 139 -1.53 -5.44 -0.40
CA ILE A 139 -0.08 -5.47 -0.21
C ILE A 139 0.58 -5.80 -1.55
N ALA A 140 1.62 -5.04 -1.89
CA ALA A 140 2.40 -5.19 -3.10
C ALA A 140 1.60 -5.11 -4.40
N CYS A 141 0.47 -4.40 -4.40
CA CYS A 141 -0.15 -3.93 -5.64
C CYS A 141 0.92 -3.28 -6.52
N ARG A 142 0.99 -3.70 -7.79
CA ARG A 142 2.09 -3.37 -8.69
C ARG A 142 1.63 -3.26 -10.13
N MET A 143 2.45 -2.56 -10.90
CA MET A 143 2.35 -2.46 -12.35
C MET A 143 3.38 -3.37 -13.00
N LYS A 144 3.03 -4.00 -14.13
CA LYS A 144 3.99 -4.66 -15.02
C LYS A 144 3.67 -4.34 -16.46
N LEU A 145 4.67 -3.83 -17.18
CA LEU A 145 4.64 -3.63 -18.63
C LEU A 145 5.59 -4.61 -19.30
N SER A 146 5.13 -5.26 -20.37
CA SER A 146 5.97 -6.10 -21.23
C SER A 146 5.79 -5.70 -22.68
N VAL A 147 6.91 -5.44 -23.35
CA VAL A 147 6.97 -5.13 -24.78
C VAL A 147 7.06 -6.44 -25.55
N LEU A 148 6.30 -6.55 -26.63
CA LEU A 148 6.12 -7.78 -27.39
C LEU A 148 6.74 -7.66 -28.79
N ASP A 149 7.24 -8.79 -29.32
CA ASP A 149 7.78 -8.92 -30.68
C ASP A 149 6.70 -8.97 -31.77
N ILE A 150 5.69 -8.11 -31.67
CA ILE A 150 4.58 -8.02 -32.63
C ILE A 150 4.59 -6.64 -33.31
N ALA A 151 4.32 -6.64 -34.62
CA ALA A 151 4.14 -5.42 -35.40
C ALA A 151 3.01 -4.55 -34.84
N ALA A 152 3.25 -3.24 -34.74
CA ALA A 152 2.33 -2.29 -34.11
C ALA A 152 0.91 -2.30 -34.70
N ASP A 153 0.77 -2.50 -36.02
CA ASP A 153 -0.51 -2.54 -36.73
C ASP A 153 -1.34 -3.81 -36.46
N ALA A 154 -0.71 -4.85 -35.89
CA ALA A 154 -1.39 -6.10 -35.54
C ALA A 154 -2.46 -5.88 -34.46
N ILE A 155 -2.26 -4.91 -33.55
CA ILE A 155 -3.20 -4.63 -32.45
C ILE A 155 -4.59 -4.28 -32.97
N ASP A 156 -4.67 -3.61 -34.12
CA ASP A 156 -5.91 -3.20 -34.76
C ASP A 156 -6.42 -4.25 -35.76
N SER A 157 -5.52 -4.80 -36.58
CA SER A 157 -5.87 -5.75 -37.65
C SER A 157 -6.17 -7.16 -37.15
N GLN A 158 -5.68 -7.54 -35.97
CA GLN A 158 -5.83 -8.89 -35.39
C GLN A 158 -6.56 -8.88 -34.04
N PHE A 159 -7.48 -7.94 -33.83
CA PHE A 159 -8.19 -7.74 -32.56
C PHE A 159 -8.69 -9.03 -31.87
N ASN A 160 -9.29 -9.96 -32.60
CA ASN A 160 -9.80 -11.21 -32.02
C ASN A 160 -8.69 -12.04 -31.37
N ARG A 161 -7.49 -12.08 -31.96
CA ARG A 161 -6.31 -12.77 -31.42
C ARG A 161 -5.90 -12.19 -30.07
N PHE A 162 -5.88 -10.86 -29.95
CA PHE A 162 -5.57 -10.15 -28.71
C PHE A 162 -6.65 -10.34 -27.65
N LYS A 163 -7.93 -10.25 -28.04
CA LYS A 163 -9.08 -10.50 -27.17
C LYS A 163 -9.04 -11.90 -26.56
N GLU A 164 -8.85 -12.92 -27.40
CA GLU A 164 -8.79 -14.32 -26.96
C GLU A 164 -7.58 -14.58 -26.05
N ALA A 165 -6.42 -13.95 -26.34
CA ALA A 165 -5.25 -14.04 -25.48
C ALA A 165 -5.49 -13.45 -24.08
N LEU A 166 -6.15 -12.29 -23.98
CA LEU A 166 -6.52 -11.70 -22.68
C LEU A 166 -7.55 -12.55 -21.93
N GLU A 167 -8.60 -12.99 -22.62
CA GLU A 167 -9.68 -13.79 -22.02
C GLU A 167 -9.21 -15.16 -21.54
N GLY A 168 -8.25 -15.78 -22.25
CA GLY A 168 -7.66 -17.06 -21.88
C GLY A 168 -6.50 -16.96 -20.90
N GLY A 169 -5.78 -15.83 -20.88
CA GLY A 169 -4.52 -15.67 -20.14
C GLY A 169 -4.67 -15.14 -18.71
N THR A 170 -5.84 -14.66 -18.32
CA THR A 170 -6.12 -14.25 -16.93
C THR A 170 -7.61 -14.32 -16.59
N ARG A 171 -7.94 -14.19 -15.29
CA ARG A 171 -9.32 -14.13 -14.78
C ARG A 171 -9.54 -12.90 -13.91
N PHE A 172 -10.75 -12.33 -14.02
CA PHE A 172 -11.19 -11.16 -13.27
C PHE A 172 -12.38 -11.50 -12.36
N GLY A 173 -12.44 -10.83 -11.22
CA GLY A 173 -13.46 -11.00 -10.19
C GLY A 173 -12.91 -11.57 -8.88
N VAL A 174 -13.60 -11.23 -7.79
CA VAL A 174 -13.27 -11.74 -6.45
C VAL A 174 -13.42 -13.26 -6.41
N GLY A 175 -12.40 -13.95 -5.89
CA GLY A 175 -12.43 -15.40 -5.71
C GLY A 175 -12.29 -16.22 -7.00
N LYS A 176 -11.97 -15.60 -8.15
CA LYS A 176 -11.63 -16.39 -9.34
C LYS A 176 -10.35 -17.18 -9.11
N GLU A 177 -10.34 -18.38 -9.67
CA GLU A 177 -9.30 -19.39 -9.48
C GLU A 177 -9.07 -20.17 -10.78
N TYR A 178 -7.87 -20.70 -10.95
CA TYR A 178 -7.56 -21.73 -11.93
C TYR A 178 -7.89 -23.10 -11.35
N GLN A 179 -8.61 -23.95 -12.10
CA GLN A 179 -8.82 -25.35 -11.72
C GLN A 179 -7.51 -26.12 -11.60
N LYS A 180 -6.57 -25.84 -12.52
CA LYS A 180 -5.20 -26.34 -12.49
C LYS A 180 -4.29 -25.19 -12.06
N PRO A 181 -3.75 -25.20 -10.83
CA PRO A 181 -2.87 -24.14 -10.35
C PRO A 181 -1.67 -23.92 -11.26
N GLN A 182 -1.19 -22.69 -11.32
CA GLN A 182 -0.04 -22.32 -12.15
C GLN A 182 1.27 -22.61 -11.42
N ALA A 183 2.25 -23.16 -12.13
CA ALA A 183 3.57 -23.39 -11.56
C ALA A 183 4.36 -22.08 -11.52
N HIS A 184 4.97 -21.79 -10.37
CA HIS A 184 5.92 -20.69 -10.17
C HIS A 184 6.69 -20.93 -8.86
N ALA A 185 7.98 -20.58 -8.82
CA ALA A 185 8.86 -20.82 -7.68
C ALA A 185 8.39 -20.18 -6.36
N VAL A 186 7.57 -19.12 -6.44
CA VAL A 186 6.98 -18.48 -5.26
C VAL A 186 6.12 -19.42 -4.42
N MET A 187 5.55 -20.48 -5.03
CA MET A 187 4.76 -21.47 -4.31
C MET A 187 5.61 -22.50 -3.58
N ASP A 188 6.91 -22.56 -3.89
CA ASP A 188 7.91 -23.38 -3.21
C ASP A 188 8.58 -22.64 -2.05
N ALA A 189 8.37 -21.32 -1.92
CA ALA A 189 8.81 -20.52 -0.79
C ALA A 189 8.20 -21.01 0.53
N ASP A 190 8.75 -20.53 1.65
CA ASP A 190 8.20 -20.83 2.98
C ASP A 190 6.93 -20.01 3.24
N TRP A 191 5.78 -20.60 2.92
CA TRP A 191 4.47 -20.02 3.29
C TRP A 191 4.12 -20.26 4.76
N SER A 192 4.91 -21.04 5.51
CA SER A 192 4.69 -21.33 6.92
C SER A 192 5.27 -20.28 7.87
N ILE A 193 5.96 -19.26 7.33
CA ILE A 193 6.53 -18.10 8.06
C ILE A 193 5.55 -17.45 9.04
N THR A 194 4.25 -17.47 8.74
CA THR A 194 3.20 -17.07 9.66
C THR A 194 2.02 -18.04 9.54
N ARG A 195 1.17 -18.06 10.57
CA ARG A 195 -0.09 -18.81 10.50
C ARG A 195 -0.96 -18.36 9.32
N ILE A 196 -1.05 -17.06 9.08
CA ILE A 196 -1.97 -16.51 8.08
C ILE A 196 -1.52 -16.83 6.65
N THR A 197 -0.21 -16.72 6.35
CA THR A 197 0.31 -17.12 5.04
C THR A 197 0.09 -18.61 4.78
N ARG A 198 0.32 -19.45 5.79
CA ARG A 198 0.13 -20.91 5.68
C ARG A 198 -1.32 -21.26 5.33
N GLU A 199 -2.27 -20.65 6.03
CA GLU A 199 -3.70 -20.86 5.81
C GLU A 199 -4.17 -20.35 4.43
N LYS A 200 -3.45 -19.42 3.81
CA LYS A 200 -3.80 -18.84 2.51
C LYS A 200 -3.09 -19.50 1.32
N LYS A 201 -2.05 -20.33 1.52
CA LYS A 201 -1.22 -20.91 0.46
C LYS A 201 -2.03 -21.56 -0.67
N ASP A 202 -2.91 -22.51 -0.35
CA ASP A 202 -3.64 -23.26 -1.38
C ASP A 202 -4.54 -22.37 -2.23
N ARG A 203 -5.20 -21.39 -1.58
CA ARG A 203 -6.02 -20.43 -2.28
C ARG A 203 -5.16 -19.50 -3.14
N ALA A 204 -4.07 -18.97 -2.59
CA ALA A 204 -3.13 -18.14 -3.34
C ALA A 204 -2.59 -18.88 -4.58
N TRP A 205 -2.30 -20.18 -4.47
CA TRP A 205 -1.85 -20.97 -5.61
C TRP A 205 -2.90 -21.05 -6.72
N LYS A 206 -4.17 -21.29 -6.35
CA LYS A 206 -5.27 -21.31 -7.32
C LYS A 206 -5.56 -19.93 -7.91
N GLN A 207 -5.27 -18.86 -7.19
CA GLN A 207 -5.43 -17.47 -7.65
C GLN A 207 -4.21 -16.92 -8.41
N LEU A 208 -3.10 -17.67 -8.46
CA LEU A 208 -1.89 -17.24 -9.15
C LEU A 208 -2.14 -17.14 -10.67
N GLY A 209 -1.91 -15.96 -11.23
CA GLY A 209 -2.23 -15.58 -12.60
C GLY A 209 -3.59 -14.87 -12.77
N THR A 210 -4.29 -14.55 -11.68
CA THR A 210 -5.58 -13.84 -11.74
C THR A 210 -5.40 -12.33 -11.53
N SER A 211 -6.21 -11.54 -12.21
CA SER A 211 -6.12 -10.07 -12.16
C SER A 211 -6.88 -9.48 -10.98
N GLY A 212 -8.07 -10.01 -10.67
CA GLY A 212 -8.89 -9.52 -9.56
C GLY A 212 -10.01 -8.57 -9.90
N SER A 213 -10.39 -7.72 -8.94
CA SER A 213 -11.47 -6.74 -9.04
C SER A 213 -11.01 -5.30 -8.76
N GLY A 214 -11.93 -4.34 -8.80
CA GLY A 214 -11.62 -2.92 -8.57
C GLY A 214 -10.85 -2.29 -9.72
N ASN A 215 -9.79 -1.56 -9.39
CA ASN A 215 -8.93 -0.88 -10.36
C ASN A 215 -7.91 -1.81 -11.06
N HIS A 216 -7.96 -3.12 -10.80
CA HIS A 216 -7.09 -4.09 -11.45
C HIS A 216 -7.48 -4.28 -12.93
N PHE A 217 -6.48 -4.32 -13.81
CA PHE A 217 -6.66 -4.40 -15.24
C PHE A 217 -5.53 -5.15 -15.93
N VAL A 218 -5.82 -5.62 -17.14
CA VAL A 218 -4.82 -6.06 -18.11
C VAL A 218 -5.22 -5.50 -19.47
N GLU A 219 -4.29 -4.83 -20.11
CA GLU A 219 -4.54 -4.12 -21.36
C GLU A 219 -3.38 -4.22 -22.35
N PHE A 220 -3.75 -4.24 -23.63
CA PHE A 220 -2.81 -4.03 -24.71
C PHE A 220 -2.87 -2.58 -25.19
N GLY A 221 -1.72 -2.06 -25.57
CA GLY A 221 -1.60 -0.71 -26.13
C GLY A 221 -0.34 -0.55 -26.95
N LEU A 222 -0.13 0.67 -27.42
CA LEU A 222 1.06 1.06 -28.16
C LEU A 222 2.01 1.82 -27.24
N LEU A 223 3.21 1.28 -27.06
CA LEU A 223 4.31 1.95 -26.40
C LEU A 223 5.12 2.72 -27.45
N THR A 224 5.22 4.04 -27.29
CA THR A 224 5.99 4.92 -28.16
C THR A 224 7.22 5.42 -27.42
N LEU A 225 8.40 5.12 -27.97
CA LEU A 225 9.69 5.68 -27.56
C LEU A 225 10.11 6.72 -28.60
N THR A 226 10.51 7.90 -28.14
CA THR A 226 10.98 8.98 -29.02
C THR A 226 12.48 8.89 -29.32
N GLU A 227 13.22 8.19 -28.47
CA GLU A 227 14.65 7.93 -28.58
C GLU A 227 14.96 6.51 -28.12
N ARG A 228 16.18 6.03 -28.41
CA ARG A 228 16.64 4.73 -27.93
C ARG A 228 16.82 4.80 -26.41
N ASP A 229 16.32 3.78 -25.71
CA ASP A 229 16.59 3.59 -24.28
C ASP A 229 17.47 2.35 -24.08
N GLU A 230 18.63 2.54 -23.46
CA GLU A 230 19.62 1.46 -23.30
C GLU A 230 19.22 0.44 -22.24
N GLU A 231 18.45 0.84 -21.23
CA GLU A 231 18.03 -0.03 -20.13
C GLU A 231 16.90 -0.96 -20.57
N LEU A 232 15.91 -0.42 -21.30
CA LEU A 232 14.90 -1.22 -21.98
C LEU A 232 15.47 -1.98 -23.18
N ASN A 233 16.63 -1.57 -23.70
CA ASN A 233 17.25 -2.04 -24.93
C ASN A 233 16.28 -1.98 -26.12
N LEU A 234 15.62 -0.84 -26.28
CA LEU A 234 14.66 -0.56 -27.36
C LEU A 234 15.07 0.69 -28.11
N ASP A 235 14.97 0.64 -29.43
CA ASP A 235 15.16 1.81 -30.29
C ASP A 235 13.93 2.74 -30.26
N ALA A 236 14.09 3.94 -30.80
CA ALA A 236 12.95 4.83 -31.05
C ALA A 236 11.94 4.14 -31.99
N GLY A 237 10.66 4.15 -31.61
CA GLY A 237 9.64 3.45 -32.38
C GLY A 237 8.35 3.22 -31.61
N GLN A 238 7.44 2.49 -32.27
CA GLN A 238 6.18 2.06 -31.70
C GLN A 238 6.16 0.54 -31.56
N TYR A 239 5.80 0.08 -30.37
CA TYR A 239 5.78 -1.33 -30.01
C TYR A 239 4.43 -1.70 -29.42
N VAL A 240 4.00 -2.95 -29.64
CA VAL A 240 2.88 -3.51 -28.89
C VAL A 240 3.36 -3.83 -27.49
N ALA A 241 2.63 -3.38 -26.47
CA ALA A 241 2.92 -3.69 -25.09
C ALA A 241 1.67 -4.22 -24.36
N LEU A 242 1.92 -5.08 -23.38
CA LEU A 242 0.95 -5.58 -22.41
C LEU A 242 1.22 -4.89 -21.08
N LEU A 243 0.22 -4.20 -20.54
CA LEU A 243 0.27 -3.57 -19.22
C LEU A 243 -0.72 -4.29 -18.31
N SER A 244 -0.29 -4.62 -17.09
CA SER A 244 -1.18 -5.16 -16.06
C SER A 244 -1.02 -4.43 -14.73
N HIS A 245 -2.13 -4.38 -14.01
CA HIS A 245 -2.26 -3.84 -12.67
C HIS A 245 -2.98 -4.87 -11.80
N SER A 246 -2.30 -5.40 -10.79
CA SER A 246 -2.83 -6.38 -9.85
C SER A 246 -1.95 -6.40 -8.60
N GLY A 247 -2.26 -7.28 -7.65
CA GLY A 247 -1.55 -7.35 -6.38
C GLY A 247 -1.51 -8.76 -5.80
N SER A 248 -1.39 -8.82 -4.47
CA SER A 248 -1.26 -10.09 -3.74
C SER A 248 -2.60 -10.75 -3.42
N ARG A 249 -3.69 -10.21 -3.98
CA ARG A 249 -5.04 -10.76 -3.92
C ARG A 249 -5.51 -10.88 -2.45
N GLY A 250 -6.44 -11.78 -2.20
CA GLY A 250 -6.96 -11.97 -0.85
C GLY A 250 -5.97 -12.57 0.16
N ALA A 251 -4.77 -13.01 -0.25
CA ALA A 251 -3.72 -13.42 0.67
C ALA A 251 -3.10 -12.19 1.37
N GLY A 252 -2.69 -11.17 0.60
CA GLY A 252 -2.17 -9.94 1.20
C GLY A 252 -3.20 -9.15 1.97
N ALA A 253 -4.46 -9.11 1.51
CA ALA A 253 -5.54 -8.49 2.29
C ALA A 253 -5.73 -9.16 3.66
N ALA A 254 -5.52 -10.48 3.75
CA ALA A 254 -5.60 -11.20 5.01
C ALA A 254 -4.40 -10.88 5.93
N VAL A 255 -3.18 -10.83 5.38
CA VAL A 255 -1.97 -10.40 6.11
C VAL A 255 -2.17 -8.99 6.65
N CYS A 256 -2.56 -8.02 5.81
CA CYS A 256 -2.82 -6.64 6.23
C CYS A 256 -3.84 -6.59 7.37
N SER A 257 -4.99 -7.26 7.23
CA SER A 257 -6.04 -7.27 8.25
C SER A 257 -5.57 -7.83 9.59
N THR A 258 -4.87 -8.97 9.57
CA THR A 258 -4.36 -9.62 10.78
C THR A 258 -3.39 -8.72 11.54
N TYR A 259 -2.37 -8.20 10.86
CA TYR A 259 -1.32 -7.41 11.53
C TYR A 259 -1.76 -6.00 11.86
N SER A 260 -2.72 -5.43 11.11
CA SER A 260 -3.36 -4.17 11.52
C SER A 260 -4.13 -4.32 12.82
N ALA A 261 -4.88 -5.42 12.99
CA ALA A 261 -5.61 -5.68 14.23
C ALA A 261 -4.66 -5.89 15.42
N ILE A 262 -3.52 -6.56 15.21
CA ILE A 262 -2.48 -6.72 16.23
C ILE A 262 -1.90 -5.36 16.62
N ALA A 263 -1.51 -4.54 15.64
CA ALA A 263 -0.97 -3.20 15.89
C ALA A 263 -1.97 -2.32 16.65
N GLN A 264 -3.23 -2.34 16.23
CA GLN A 264 -4.32 -1.59 16.88
C GLN A 264 -4.57 -2.02 18.33
N ALA A 265 -4.52 -3.33 18.59
CA ALA A 265 -4.70 -3.86 19.94
C ALA A 265 -3.54 -3.50 20.87
N ALA A 266 -2.33 -3.31 20.32
CA ALA A 266 -1.13 -2.89 21.06
C ALA A 266 -0.98 -1.37 21.18
N LEU A 267 -1.83 -0.58 20.52
CA LEU A 267 -1.71 0.87 20.48
C LEU A 267 -2.07 1.49 21.84
N PRO A 268 -1.19 2.32 22.45
CA PRO A 268 -1.51 3.01 23.69
C PRO A 268 -2.74 3.91 23.53
N LYS A 269 -3.56 4.01 24.58
CA LYS A 269 -4.82 4.76 24.58
C LYS A 269 -4.63 6.23 24.23
N LYS A 270 -3.51 6.80 24.66
CA LYS A 270 -3.10 8.18 24.34
C LYS A 270 -2.85 8.45 22.85
N TYR A 271 -2.83 7.42 22.01
CA TYR A 271 -2.72 7.49 20.54
C TYR A 271 -3.95 6.88 19.85
N GLU A 272 -5.10 6.75 20.51
CA GLU A 272 -6.29 6.09 19.94
C GLU A 272 -6.80 6.72 18.63
N ASP A 273 -6.57 8.02 18.44
CA ASP A 273 -6.86 8.77 17.22
C ASP A 273 -6.00 8.30 16.03
N LEU A 274 -4.83 7.72 16.30
CA LEU A 274 -3.93 7.12 15.32
C LEU A 274 -4.23 5.64 15.08
N GLY A 275 -5.41 5.12 15.46
CA GLY A 275 -5.74 3.69 15.33
C GLY A 275 -5.49 3.10 13.93
N ARG A 276 -5.76 3.83 12.85
CA ARG A 276 -5.46 3.37 11.48
C ARG A 276 -3.99 3.48 11.08
N LEU A 277 -3.19 4.13 11.89
CA LEU A 277 -1.75 4.35 11.76
C LEU A 277 -0.98 3.60 12.86
N ALA A 278 -1.63 2.65 13.54
CA ALA A 278 -0.97 1.80 14.53
C ALA A 278 0.20 1.05 13.88
N TRP A 279 1.32 1.01 14.59
CA TRP A 279 2.59 0.49 14.08
C TRP A 279 3.04 -0.76 14.83
N LEU A 280 3.92 -1.51 14.19
CA LEU A 280 4.65 -2.63 14.75
C LEU A 280 6.15 -2.28 14.73
N ASP A 281 6.81 -2.38 15.89
CA ASP A 281 8.26 -2.30 15.98
C ASP A 281 8.88 -3.53 15.28
N LEU A 282 9.87 -3.33 14.42
CA LEU A 282 10.53 -4.42 13.70
C LEU A 282 11.39 -5.33 14.59
N GLU A 283 11.67 -4.94 15.83
CA GLU A 283 12.27 -5.83 16.84
C GLU A 283 11.24 -6.71 17.55
N SER A 284 9.94 -6.42 17.40
CA SER A 284 8.88 -7.24 17.98
C SER A 284 8.58 -8.47 17.12
N GLU A 285 8.13 -9.56 17.75
CA GLU A 285 7.68 -10.78 17.05
C GLU A 285 6.65 -10.45 15.96
N ALA A 286 5.63 -9.66 16.30
CA ALA A 286 4.60 -9.26 15.35
C ALA A 286 5.15 -8.41 14.18
N GLY A 287 6.13 -7.54 14.44
CA GLY A 287 6.78 -6.74 13.40
C GLY A 287 7.61 -7.60 12.44
N GLN A 288 8.39 -8.55 12.98
CA GLN A 288 9.19 -9.48 12.18
C GLN A 288 8.30 -10.41 11.34
N GLU A 289 7.23 -10.93 11.94
CA GLU A 289 6.25 -11.75 11.22
C GLU A 289 5.56 -10.96 10.10
N TYR A 290 5.09 -9.74 10.37
CA TYR A 290 4.48 -8.89 9.35
C TYR A 290 5.47 -8.59 8.23
N TRP A 291 6.71 -8.24 8.57
CA TRP A 291 7.75 -7.92 7.59
C TRP A 291 8.02 -9.12 6.66
N ALA A 292 8.19 -10.31 7.22
CA ALA A 292 8.37 -11.53 6.42
C ALA A 292 7.14 -11.84 5.55
N ALA A 293 5.94 -11.74 6.11
CA ALA A 293 4.70 -11.98 5.38
C ALA A 293 4.48 -10.96 4.25
N MET A 294 4.74 -9.68 4.50
CA MET A 294 4.66 -8.61 3.51
C MET A 294 5.61 -8.88 2.34
N ASN A 295 6.86 -9.27 2.61
CA ASN A 295 7.82 -9.62 1.56
C ASN A 295 7.37 -10.83 0.71
N LEU A 296 6.85 -11.89 1.35
CA LEU A 296 6.27 -13.02 0.62
C LEU A 296 5.07 -12.58 -0.26
N MET A 297 4.25 -11.63 0.20
CA MET A 297 3.17 -11.07 -0.63
C MET A 297 3.70 -10.23 -1.79
N GLY A 298 4.84 -9.55 -1.59
CA GLY A 298 5.63 -8.90 -2.64
C GLY A 298 6.03 -9.86 -3.76
N ASP A 299 6.68 -10.95 -3.38
CA ASP A 299 7.12 -11.99 -4.32
C ASP A 299 5.93 -12.66 -5.02
N TYR A 300 4.84 -12.89 -4.29
CA TYR A 300 3.61 -13.48 -4.86
C TYR A 300 2.94 -12.53 -5.86
N ALA A 301 2.88 -11.24 -5.58
CA ALA A 301 2.36 -10.26 -6.53
C ALA A 301 3.24 -10.23 -7.80
N ALA A 302 4.57 -10.22 -7.67
CA ALA A 302 5.48 -10.30 -8.83
C ALA A 302 5.24 -11.56 -9.68
N ALA A 303 5.14 -12.72 -9.02
CA ALA A 303 4.82 -14.00 -9.66
C ALA A 303 3.45 -13.99 -10.34
N ASN A 304 2.45 -13.32 -9.75
CA ASN A 304 1.12 -13.21 -10.33
C ASN A 304 1.16 -12.50 -11.68
N HIS A 305 1.87 -11.37 -11.76
CA HIS A 305 2.07 -10.64 -13.01
C HIS A 305 2.91 -11.43 -14.02
N ASP A 306 3.98 -12.10 -13.59
CA ASP A 306 4.77 -12.97 -14.46
C ASP A 306 3.91 -14.07 -15.11
N VAL A 307 3.06 -14.72 -14.33
CA VAL A 307 2.13 -15.75 -14.83
C VAL A 307 1.11 -15.16 -15.81
N ILE A 308 0.52 -13.99 -15.51
CA ILE A 308 -0.40 -13.29 -16.43
C ILE A 308 0.31 -13.01 -17.76
N HIS A 309 1.46 -12.36 -17.70
CA HIS A 309 2.19 -11.92 -18.89
C HIS A 309 2.65 -13.11 -19.73
N ARG A 310 3.17 -14.17 -19.10
CA ARG A 310 3.57 -15.41 -19.78
C ARG A 310 2.39 -16.13 -20.44
N GLN A 311 1.22 -16.20 -19.79
CA GLN A 311 0.05 -16.85 -20.37
C GLN A 311 -0.50 -16.06 -21.55
N VAL A 312 -0.67 -14.75 -21.36
CA VAL A 312 -1.20 -13.85 -22.40
C VAL A 312 -0.27 -13.82 -23.60
N SER A 313 1.04 -13.64 -23.41
CA SER A 313 2.01 -13.62 -24.52
C SER A 313 2.10 -14.96 -25.25
N LYS A 314 2.03 -16.08 -24.53
CA LYS A 314 2.01 -17.43 -25.11
C LYS A 314 0.76 -17.67 -25.95
N LEU A 315 -0.42 -17.32 -25.45
CA LEU A 315 -1.68 -17.46 -26.19
C LEU A 315 -1.72 -16.53 -27.39
N LEU A 316 -1.16 -15.33 -27.25
CA LEU A 316 -0.99 -14.41 -28.35
C LEU A 316 0.02 -14.95 -29.37
N GLY A 317 0.95 -15.84 -29.01
CA GLY A 317 2.01 -16.33 -29.90
C GLY A 317 3.11 -15.31 -30.12
N SER A 318 3.54 -14.65 -29.03
CA SER A 318 4.58 -13.61 -28.99
C SER A 318 5.61 -13.91 -27.91
N GLN A 319 6.78 -13.30 -28.04
CA GLN A 319 7.82 -13.22 -27.03
C GLN A 319 7.83 -11.83 -26.38
N ILE A 320 8.21 -11.82 -25.10
CA ILE A 320 8.49 -10.58 -24.36
C ILE A 320 9.94 -10.20 -24.65
N ILE A 321 10.16 -8.99 -25.17
CA ILE A 321 11.49 -8.50 -25.58
C ILE A 321 12.07 -7.45 -24.64
N ALA A 322 11.22 -6.79 -23.86
CA ALA A 322 11.60 -5.83 -22.83
C ALA A 322 10.47 -5.70 -21.81
N GLY A 323 10.73 -5.08 -20.66
CA GLY A 323 9.69 -4.82 -19.67
C GLY A 323 10.17 -4.00 -18.50
N VAL A 324 9.20 -3.50 -17.74
CA VAL A 324 9.39 -2.72 -16.51
C VAL A 324 8.28 -3.09 -15.54
N GLU A 325 8.60 -3.10 -14.24
CA GLU A 325 7.62 -3.33 -13.19
C GLU A 325 7.99 -2.52 -11.94
N ASN A 326 6.98 -2.10 -11.17
CA ASN A 326 7.17 -1.30 -9.97
C ASN A 326 6.02 -1.54 -8.98
N HIS A 327 6.35 -1.63 -7.68
CA HIS A 327 5.34 -1.64 -6.63
C HIS A 327 4.82 -0.23 -6.37
N HIS A 328 3.59 -0.15 -5.86
CA HIS A 328 3.04 1.11 -5.37
C HIS A 328 2.30 1.02 -4.02
N ASN A 329 2.24 -0.17 -3.41
CA ASN A 329 1.74 -0.40 -2.05
C ASN A 329 2.72 -1.31 -1.30
N PHE A 330 3.77 -0.75 -0.70
CA PHE A 330 4.80 -1.55 -0.02
C PHE A 330 5.57 -0.72 1.01
N ALA A 331 6.38 -1.39 1.83
CA ALA A 331 7.36 -0.74 2.68
C ALA A 331 8.77 -1.30 2.41
N TRP A 332 9.76 -0.43 2.39
CA TRP A 332 11.15 -0.78 2.14
C TRP A 332 12.05 -0.25 3.24
N LYS A 333 13.12 -1.00 3.51
CA LYS A 333 14.22 -0.55 4.34
C LYS A 333 15.18 0.23 3.46
N GLU A 334 15.31 1.53 3.70
CA GLU A 334 16.09 2.46 2.88
C GLU A 334 16.98 3.35 3.75
N THR A 335 17.99 3.96 3.14
CA THR A 335 18.82 4.96 3.82
C THR A 335 18.49 6.36 3.32
N HIS A 336 17.97 7.20 4.22
CA HIS A 336 17.68 8.61 3.94
C HIS A 336 18.33 9.49 5.00
N GLY A 337 19.04 10.55 4.59
CA GLY A 337 19.74 11.44 5.52
C GLY A 337 20.79 10.73 6.40
N GLY A 338 21.38 9.64 5.91
CA GLY A 338 22.36 8.83 6.65
C GLY A 338 21.77 7.91 7.73
N LYS A 339 20.44 7.75 7.78
CA LYS A 339 19.76 6.83 8.71
C LYS A 339 19.01 5.76 7.93
N GLU A 340 19.07 4.53 8.44
CA GLU A 340 18.19 3.45 7.98
C GLU A 340 16.77 3.69 8.50
N VAL A 341 15.79 3.66 7.60
CA VAL A 341 14.39 3.96 7.88
C VAL A 341 13.48 3.01 7.08
N ILE A 342 12.24 2.85 7.53
CA ILE A 342 11.22 2.08 6.85
C ILE A 342 10.31 3.03 6.07
N VAL A 343 10.47 3.06 4.75
CA VAL A 343 9.70 3.93 3.84
C VAL A 343 8.46 3.21 3.36
N HIS A 344 7.30 3.67 3.82
CA HIS A 344 6.00 3.23 3.37
C HIS A 344 5.60 4.04 2.14
N ARG A 345 5.19 3.37 1.07
CA ARG A 345 4.55 4.03 -0.09
C ARG A 345 3.19 3.38 -0.31
N LYS A 346 2.15 4.21 -0.31
CA LYS A 346 0.77 3.78 -0.58
C LYS A 346 0.21 4.59 -1.72
N GLY A 347 -0.04 3.95 -2.85
CA GLY A 347 -0.24 4.64 -4.11
C GLY A 347 0.91 5.60 -4.42
N ALA A 348 2.15 5.20 -4.14
CA ALA A 348 3.33 5.93 -4.57
C ALA A 348 4.40 4.91 -4.94
N THR A 349 5.25 5.23 -5.90
CA THR A 349 6.23 4.29 -6.43
C THR A 349 7.67 4.75 -6.17
N PRO A 350 8.62 3.82 -5.98
CA PRO A 350 10.04 4.16 -5.96
C PRO A 350 10.45 4.92 -7.24
N ALA A 351 11.28 5.93 -7.05
CA ALA A 351 11.81 6.83 -8.07
C ALA A 351 13.24 7.23 -7.69
N ALA A 352 14.04 6.27 -7.22
CA ALA A 352 15.47 6.49 -7.03
C ALA A 352 16.13 6.87 -8.36
N ALA A 353 17.30 7.51 -8.30
CA ALA A 353 17.97 7.98 -9.51
C ALA A 353 18.24 6.80 -10.48
N GLY A 354 17.67 6.87 -11.68
CA GLY A 354 17.79 5.82 -12.70
C GLY A 354 16.75 4.70 -12.61
N GLU A 355 15.92 4.65 -11.56
CA GLU A 355 14.95 3.57 -11.38
C GLU A 355 13.77 3.69 -12.36
N LEU A 356 13.54 2.64 -13.16
CA LEU A 356 12.40 2.58 -14.07
C LEU A 356 11.09 2.26 -13.34
N GLY A 357 10.00 2.87 -13.80
CA GLY A 357 8.65 2.58 -13.33
C GLY A 357 7.58 2.85 -14.37
N VAL A 358 6.33 2.48 -14.05
CA VAL A 358 5.15 2.77 -14.86
C VAL A 358 4.12 3.53 -14.03
N ILE A 359 3.63 4.63 -14.59
CA ILE A 359 2.59 5.48 -14.00
C ILE A 359 1.36 5.48 -14.94
N PRO A 360 0.33 4.65 -14.67
CA PRO A 360 -0.89 4.61 -15.46
C PRO A 360 -1.81 5.81 -15.29
N GLY A 361 -2.50 6.18 -16.36
CA GLY A 361 -3.62 7.12 -16.33
C GLY A 361 -4.93 6.41 -15.96
N SER A 362 -5.76 6.18 -16.98
CA SER A 362 -7.04 5.49 -16.89
C SER A 362 -7.17 4.51 -18.05
N MET A 363 -8.28 3.76 -18.13
CA MET A 363 -8.56 2.87 -19.28
C MET A 363 -8.51 3.56 -20.66
N ALA A 364 -8.50 4.89 -20.72
CA ALA A 364 -8.51 5.67 -21.97
C ALA A 364 -7.42 6.73 -22.05
N ASP A 365 -6.66 6.90 -20.98
CA ASP A 365 -5.60 7.90 -20.86
C ASP A 365 -4.24 7.21 -20.92
N PRO A 366 -3.19 7.91 -21.36
CA PRO A 366 -1.88 7.30 -21.47
C PRO A 366 -1.35 6.85 -20.12
N ALA A 367 -0.53 5.80 -20.14
CA ALA A 367 0.43 5.50 -19.10
C ALA A 367 1.82 5.97 -19.54
N PHE A 368 2.72 6.18 -18.58
CA PHE A 368 4.09 6.60 -18.85
C PHE A 368 5.07 5.62 -18.24
N VAL A 369 6.04 5.16 -19.04
CA VAL A 369 7.26 4.57 -18.52
C VAL A 369 8.16 5.72 -18.13
N VAL A 370 8.64 5.71 -16.90
CA VAL A 370 9.39 6.81 -16.31
C VAL A 370 10.69 6.33 -15.72
N ARG A 371 11.63 7.26 -15.51
CA ARG A 371 12.89 7.04 -14.81
C ARG A 371 13.02 8.02 -13.65
N GLY A 372 13.30 7.51 -12.46
CA GLY A 372 13.42 8.32 -11.24
C GLY A 372 14.60 9.27 -11.26
N LYS A 373 14.42 10.45 -10.64
CA LYS A 373 15.47 11.46 -10.45
C LYS A 373 16.14 11.38 -9.07
N GLY A 374 15.63 10.54 -8.16
CA GLY A 374 16.18 10.39 -6.82
C GLY A 374 15.99 11.62 -5.94
N ASN A 375 14.89 12.36 -6.10
CA ASN A 375 14.61 13.55 -5.30
C ASN A 375 14.53 13.20 -3.80
N ALA A 376 15.42 13.79 -3.01
CA ALA A 376 15.51 13.50 -1.57
C ALA A 376 14.27 13.95 -0.78
N ALA A 377 13.62 15.05 -1.18
CA ALA A 377 12.44 15.56 -0.51
C ALA A 377 11.22 14.65 -0.70
N SER A 378 11.16 13.88 -1.79
CA SER A 378 10.13 12.86 -2.00
C SER A 378 10.52 11.48 -1.46
N LEU A 379 11.65 11.38 -0.75
CA LEU A 379 12.24 10.11 -0.32
C LEU A 379 12.47 9.16 -1.52
N GLY A 380 12.91 9.72 -2.65
CA GLY A 380 13.07 8.97 -3.89
C GLY A 380 11.78 8.30 -4.34
N SER A 381 10.66 9.03 -4.33
CA SER A 381 9.34 8.52 -4.71
C SER A 381 8.64 9.40 -5.74
N ALA A 382 7.66 8.83 -6.44
CA ALA A 382 6.78 9.50 -7.41
C ALA A 382 5.33 9.01 -7.28
N SER A 383 4.39 9.67 -7.97
CA SER A 383 2.99 9.25 -8.07
C SER A 383 2.88 7.82 -8.62
N HIS A 384 1.82 7.09 -8.25
CA HIS A 384 1.58 5.76 -8.82
C HIS A 384 0.62 5.77 -10.01
N GLY A 385 -0.14 6.84 -10.23
CA GLY A 385 -1.08 6.91 -11.33
C GLY A 385 -1.80 8.26 -11.38
N ALA A 386 -2.99 8.31 -11.97
CA ALA A 386 -3.78 9.53 -12.03
C ALA A 386 -4.43 9.92 -10.69
N GLY A 387 -4.71 8.94 -9.84
CA GLY A 387 -5.47 9.14 -8.59
C GLY A 387 -6.95 9.44 -8.83
N ARG A 388 -7.81 9.01 -7.90
CA ARG A 388 -9.26 9.23 -8.01
C ARG A 388 -9.62 10.66 -7.63
N GLN A 389 -10.50 11.29 -8.39
CA GLN A 389 -11.11 12.59 -8.04
C GLN A 389 -12.53 12.44 -7.45
N MET A 390 -13.07 11.21 -7.42
CA MET A 390 -14.36 10.91 -6.79
C MET A 390 -14.48 9.47 -6.31
N SER A 391 -15.38 9.25 -5.35
CA SER A 391 -15.70 7.91 -4.85
C SER A 391 -16.32 7.03 -5.93
N ARG A 392 -16.17 5.71 -5.78
CA ARG A 392 -16.79 4.71 -6.67
C ARG A 392 -18.30 4.85 -6.76
N THR A 393 -18.95 5.10 -5.62
CA THR A 393 -20.40 5.38 -5.57
C THR A 393 -20.77 6.59 -6.42
N LYS A 394 -20.06 7.72 -6.23
CA LYS A 394 -20.32 8.94 -7.00
C LYS A 394 -20.04 8.76 -8.50
N ALA A 395 -19.03 7.97 -8.86
CA ALA A 395 -18.73 7.64 -10.25
C ALA A 395 -19.87 6.84 -10.90
N ARG A 396 -20.34 5.77 -10.24
CA ARG A 396 -21.46 4.94 -10.71
C ARG A 396 -22.75 5.74 -10.87
N ASP A 397 -23.01 6.68 -9.97
CA ASP A 397 -24.22 7.53 -10.02
C ASP A 397 -24.13 8.60 -11.13
N LYS A 398 -22.91 9.07 -11.45
CA LYS A 398 -22.67 10.15 -12.42
C LYS A 398 -22.56 9.66 -13.87
N PHE A 399 -21.96 8.49 -14.09
CA PHE A 399 -21.57 8.05 -15.43
C PHE A 399 -22.44 6.90 -15.94
N SER A 400 -22.89 7.01 -17.20
CA SER A 400 -23.53 5.90 -17.90
C SER A 400 -22.48 5.07 -18.63
N TRP A 401 -22.32 3.80 -18.25
CA TRP A 401 -21.36 2.89 -18.87
C TRP A 401 -21.52 2.79 -20.39
N LYS A 402 -22.77 2.73 -20.88
CA LYS A 402 -23.06 2.68 -22.33
C LYS A 402 -22.55 3.92 -23.07
N ALA A 403 -22.73 5.11 -22.47
CA ALA A 403 -22.25 6.35 -23.07
C ALA A 403 -20.72 6.42 -23.06
N VAL A 404 -20.10 6.01 -21.96
CA VAL A 404 -18.63 5.95 -21.84
C VAL A 404 -18.05 4.98 -22.86
N LYS A 405 -18.56 3.76 -22.95
CA LYS A 405 -18.07 2.77 -23.92
C LYS A 405 -18.08 3.28 -25.36
N ASN A 406 -19.16 3.96 -25.77
CA ASN A 406 -19.25 4.56 -27.11
C ASN A 406 -18.23 5.69 -27.33
N ASP A 407 -17.89 6.46 -26.30
CA ASP A 407 -16.85 7.50 -26.38
C ASP A 407 -15.44 6.88 -26.48
N LEU A 408 -15.20 5.79 -25.76
CA LEU A 408 -13.94 5.05 -25.81
C LEU A 408 -13.69 4.41 -27.16
N GLU A 409 -14.71 3.81 -27.77
CA GLU A 409 -14.60 3.24 -29.12
C GLU A 409 -14.25 4.31 -30.16
N LYS A 410 -14.78 5.54 -30.04
CA LYS A 410 -14.41 6.67 -30.91
C LYS A 410 -12.95 7.13 -30.71
N LYS A 411 -12.39 6.91 -29.53
CA LYS A 411 -10.98 7.17 -29.20
C LYS A 411 -10.05 6.01 -29.60
N GLY A 412 -10.58 4.96 -30.23
CA GLY A 412 -9.82 3.77 -30.62
C GLY A 412 -9.53 2.82 -29.47
N VAL A 413 -10.25 2.93 -28.36
CA VAL A 413 -10.09 2.06 -27.18
C VAL A 413 -11.25 1.08 -27.11
N ARG A 414 -10.94 -0.21 -27.21
CA ARG A 414 -11.91 -1.31 -27.16
C ARG A 414 -11.91 -1.92 -25.76
N VAL A 415 -12.91 -1.60 -24.96
CA VAL A 415 -13.06 -2.17 -23.62
C VAL A 415 -13.85 -3.48 -23.68
N LEU A 416 -13.19 -4.58 -23.32
CA LEU A 416 -13.78 -5.92 -23.26
C LEU A 416 -14.75 -6.05 -22.08
N SER A 417 -14.34 -5.53 -20.92
CA SER A 417 -15.13 -5.49 -19.68
C SER A 417 -14.56 -4.40 -18.76
N ALA A 418 -15.42 -3.65 -18.06
CA ALA A 418 -15.03 -2.79 -16.95
C ALA A 418 -16.21 -2.35 -16.09
N GLY A 419 -15.91 -1.95 -14.85
CA GLY A 419 -16.85 -1.32 -13.93
C GLY A 419 -17.13 0.14 -14.29
N ALA A 420 -18.38 0.58 -14.08
CA ALA A 420 -18.79 1.97 -14.29
C ALA A 420 -18.11 2.96 -13.32
N ASP A 421 -17.55 2.45 -12.23
CA ASP A 421 -16.82 3.19 -11.22
C ASP A 421 -15.34 3.44 -11.58
N GLU A 422 -14.84 2.84 -12.66
CA GLU A 422 -13.44 2.95 -13.11
C GLU A 422 -13.28 3.76 -14.41
N VAL A 423 -14.32 4.47 -14.85
CA VAL A 423 -14.31 5.27 -16.08
C VAL A 423 -13.31 6.45 -16.00
N PRO A 424 -12.78 6.96 -17.14
CA PRO A 424 -11.76 8.01 -17.14
C PRO A 424 -12.13 9.25 -16.32
N GLY A 425 -13.40 9.67 -16.39
CA GLY A 425 -13.88 10.84 -15.64
C GLY A 425 -13.89 10.69 -14.12
N ALA A 426 -13.59 9.52 -13.56
CA ALA A 426 -13.41 9.30 -12.13
C ALA A 426 -11.98 9.59 -11.64
N TYR A 427 -11.02 9.78 -12.57
CA TYR A 427 -9.60 9.98 -12.30
C TYR A 427 -9.14 11.40 -12.64
N LYS A 428 -8.09 11.91 -11.97
CA LYS A 428 -7.48 13.20 -12.34
C LYS A 428 -6.86 13.11 -13.75
N ASP A 429 -6.51 14.24 -14.36
CA ASP A 429 -5.78 14.22 -15.62
C ASP A 429 -4.32 13.79 -15.38
N ILE A 430 -3.96 12.61 -15.89
CA ILE A 430 -2.61 12.06 -15.76
C ILE A 430 -1.53 13.00 -16.31
N ARG A 431 -1.83 13.81 -17.35
CA ARG A 431 -0.85 14.75 -17.91
C ARG A 431 -0.52 15.87 -16.94
N GLN A 432 -1.52 16.32 -16.18
CA GLN A 432 -1.31 17.30 -15.12
C GLN A 432 -0.50 16.69 -13.98
N VAL A 433 -0.85 15.47 -13.54
CA VAL A 433 -0.10 14.74 -12.50
C VAL A 433 1.37 14.61 -12.90
N MET A 434 1.66 14.20 -14.14
CA MET A 434 3.03 14.10 -14.66
C MET A 434 3.75 15.45 -14.69
N ASN A 435 3.07 16.52 -15.10
CA ASN A 435 3.65 17.86 -15.11
C ASN A 435 3.97 18.38 -13.69
N GLU A 436 3.12 18.06 -12.71
CA GLU A 436 3.28 18.48 -11.31
C GLU A 436 4.42 17.75 -10.57
N GLN A 437 5.00 16.71 -11.16
CA GLN A 437 6.14 15.94 -10.61
C GLN A 437 7.34 15.86 -11.56
N ALA A 438 7.47 16.83 -12.47
CA ALA A 438 8.55 16.83 -13.47
C ALA A 438 9.96 16.86 -12.85
N ASP A 439 10.10 17.24 -11.58
CA ASP A 439 11.33 17.19 -10.79
C ASP A 439 11.58 15.83 -10.11
N LEU A 440 10.61 14.91 -10.12
CA LEU A 440 10.70 13.57 -9.52
C LEU A 440 11.11 12.51 -10.54
N VAL A 441 10.68 12.65 -11.80
CA VAL A 441 10.87 11.63 -12.85
C VAL A 441 11.10 12.25 -14.23
N ASP A 442 11.78 11.51 -15.11
CA ASP A 442 11.81 11.74 -16.55
C ASP A 442 10.88 10.75 -17.27
N ILE A 443 10.24 11.17 -18.36
CA ILE A 443 9.41 10.30 -19.20
C ILE A 443 10.32 9.60 -20.21
N VAL A 444 10.34 8.26 -20.17
CA VAL A 444 11.09 7.40 -21.11
C VAL A 444 10.22 7.01 -22.29
N ALA A 445 8.97 6.62 -22.04
CA ALA A 445 8.04 6.20 -23.08
C ALA A 445 6.59 6.51 -22.72
N ARG A 446 5.74 6.63 -23.74
CA ARG A 446 4.29 6.80 -23.58
C ARG A 446 3.57 5.55 -24.06
N PHE A 447 2.69 5.00 -23.23
CA PHE A 447 1.81 3.89 -23.55
C PHE A 447 0.39 4.40 -23.77
N ASP A 448 -0.19 4.14 -24.94
CA ASP A 448 -1.58 4.48 -25.26
C ASP A 448 -2.44 3.20 -25.30
N PRO A 449 -3.43 3.05 -24.39
CA PRO A 449 -4.25 1.84 -24.33
C PRO A 449 -5.11 1.66 -25.59
N ARG A 450 -5.33 0.40 -25.97
CA ARG A 450 -6.12 0.01 -27.16
C ARG A 450 -7.15 -1.07 -26.86
N ILE A 451 -6.79 -2.09 -26.08
CA ILE A 451 -7.69 -3.20 -25.71
C ILE A 451 -7.61 -3.38 -24.21
N VAL A 452 -8.70 -3.08 -23.51
CA VAL A 452 -8.72 -3.03 -22.04
C VAL A 452 -9.63 -4.11 -21.49
N LYS A 453 -9.16 -4.84 -20.47
CA LYS A 453 -9.97 -5.76 -19.69
C LYS A 453 -9.82 -5.44 -18.21
N MET A 454 -10.96 -5.20 -17.56
CA MET A 454 -11.10 -5.03 -16.12
C MET A 454 -12.24 -5.92 -15.62
N CYS A 455 -12.43 -5.95 -14.30
CA CYS A 455 -13.57 -6.63 -13.69
C CYS A 455 -14.88 -5.85 -13.92
N ASP A 456 -15.98 -6.55 -14.23
CA ASP A 456 -17.30 -5.98 -14.47
C ASP A 456 -18.43 -6.69 -13.68
N ASP A 457 -18.08 -7.63 -12.79
CA ASP A 457 -19.05 -8.49 -12.09
C ASP A 457 -19.69 -7.84 -10.85
N GLY A 458 -19.40 -6.55 -10.61
CA GLY A 458 -19.89 -5.80 -9.46
C GLY A 458 -19.29 -6.24 -8.12
N SER A 459 -18.26 -7.09 -8.13
CA SER A 459 -17.57 -7.51 -6.92
C SER A 459 -16.93 -6.33 -6.21
N LYS A 460 -16.80 -6.45 -4.88
CA LYS A 460 -16.15 -5.43 -4.06
C LYS A 460 -14.71 -5.25 -4.54
N ALA A 461 -14.27 -4.01 -4.68
CA ALA A 461 -12.89 -3.67 -4.99
C ALA A 461 -11.94 -4.16 -3.87
N GLU A 462 -10.73 -4.55 -4.26
CA GLU A 462 -9.71 -5.12 -3.36
C GLU A 462 -8.73 -4.08 -2.81
N ASP A 463 -8.88 -2.81 -3.20
CA ASP A 463 -8.06 -1.65 -2.80
C ASP A 463 -8.69 -0.75 -1.72
#